data_AF-A0A7Y4VZ35-F1
#
_entry.id   AF-A0A7Y4VZ35-F1
#
_cell.length_a   1.000
_cell.length_b   1.000
_cell.length_c   1.000
_cell.angle_alpha   90.00
_cell.angle_beta   90.00
_cell.angle_gamma   90.00
#
_symmetry.space_group_name_H-M   'P 1'
#
loop_
_entity.id
_entity.type
_entity.pdbx_description
1 polymer ?
#
loop_
_entity_poly.entity_id
_entity_poly.type
_entity_poly.pdbx_seq_one_letter_code
_entity_poly.pdbx_strand_id
1 'polypeptide(L)'
;MTGRLSLYAQKATRYSSAIAELEDTALTTVLDGVSYARADLVRLYEDRDWFMLKAAIEMIEGGLQSYTLLGRTFTRGDLQVLYEREKELRRRRARRAMGGSRTREIVPLA
;
A
#
# COMPACT_ATOMS: atom_id res chain seq x y z
N MET A 1 11.07 7.57 -23.05
CA MET A 1 11.00 6.30 -22.30
C MET A 1 9.68 6.29 -21.54
N THR A 2 8.71 5.51 -21.98
CA THR A 2 7.43 5.36 -21.26
C THR A 2 7.73 4.63 -19.95
N GLY A 3 7.89 5.40 -18.87
CA GLY A 3 8.41 4.93 -17.60
C GLY A 3 7.53 3.83 -17.04
N ARG A 4 8.03 2.58 -17.06
CA ARG A 4 7.38 1.46 -16.39
C ARG A 4 7.26 1.83 -14.92
N LEU A 5 6.03 2.04 -14.45
CA LEU A 5 5.77 2.24 -13.02
C LEU A 5 6.40 1.09 -12.26
N SER A 6 7.14 1.42 -11.21
CA SER A 6 7.69 0.44 -10.28
C SER A 6 6.58 -0.51 -9.82
N LEU A 7 6.91 -1.77 -9.55
CA LEU A 7 5.92 -2.75 -9.07
C LEU A 7 5.20 -2.24 -7.82
N TYR A 8 5.92 -1.52 -6.95
CA TYR A 8 5.36 -0.90 -5.76
C TYR A 8 4.40 0.24 -6.10
N ALA A 9 4.70 1.07 -7.10
CA ALA A 9 3.79 2.12 -7.54
C ALA A 9 2.48 1.53 -8.11
N GLN A 10 2.57 0.45 -8.89
CA GLN A 10 1.39 -0.25 -9.40
C GLN A 10 0.53 -0.82 -8.27
N LYS A 11 1.16 -1.43 -7.26
CA LYS A 11 0.45 -1.92 -6.06
C LYS A 11 -0.20 -0.77 -5.29
N ALA A 12 0.50 0.33 -5.04
CA ALA A 12 -0.07 1.50 -4.37
C ALA A 12 -1.34 2.01 -5.09
N THR A 13 -1.32 2.10 -6.42
CA THR A 13 -2.50 2.50 -7.20
C THR A 13 -3.68 1.54 -7.02
N ARG A 14 -3.45 0.22 -7.08
CA ARG A 14 -4.51 -0.78 -6.86
C ARG A 14 -5.15 -0.66 -5.48
N TYR A 15 -4.33 -0.51 -4.44
CA TYR A 15 -4.84 -0.32 -3.08
C TYR A 15 -5.61 1.01 -2.96
N SER A 16 -5.16 2.08 -3.63
CA SER A 16 -5.89 3.35 -3.67
C SER A 16 -7.26 3.23 -4.34
N SER A 17 -7.38 2.46 -5.42
CA SER A 17 -8.67 2.21 -6.08
C SER A 17 -9.61 1.39 -5.19
N ALA A 18 -9.11 0.33 -4.55
CA ALA A 18 -9.90 -0.49 -3.62
C ALA A 18 -10.41 0.32 -2.41
N ILE A 19 -9.59 1.23 -1.89
CA ILE A 19 -10.00 2.17 -0.83
C ILE A 19 -11.13 3.07 -1.33
N ALA A 20 -10.97 3.67 -2.51
CA ALA A 20 -11.98 4.57 -3.08
C ALA A 20 -13.33 3.86 -3.30
N GLU A 21 -13.32 2.62 -3.82
CA GLU A 21 -14.52 1.80 -3.97
C GLU A 21 -15.24 1.58 -2.65
N LEU A 22 -14.50 1.18 -1.60
CA LEU A 22 -15.04 0.92 -0.27
C LEU A 22 -15.54 2.19 0.42
N GLU A 23 -14.88 3.33 0.24
CA GLU A 23 -15.30 4.59 0.85
C GLU A 23 -16.56 5.16 0.23
N ASP A 24 -16.71 5.01 -1.09
CA ASP A 24 -17.86 5.51 -1.82
C ASP A 24 -19.10 4.65 -1.55
N THR A 25 -19.19 3.48 -2.18
CA THR A 25 -20.45 2.73 -2.24
C THR A 25 -20.28 1.23 -2.01
N ALA A 26 -19.10 0.67 -2.21
CA ALA A 26 -18.90 -0.77 -2.16
C ALA A 26 -18.98 -1.31 -0.72
N LEU A 27 -19.71 -2.40 -0.54
CA LEU A 27 -19.72 -3.16 0.72
C LEU A 27 -18.42 -3.94 0.89
N THR A 28 -17.93 -4.51 -0.21
CA THR A 28 -16.67 -5.25 -0.29
C THR A 28 -15.95 -4.98 -1.61
N THR A 29 -14.64 -5.18 -1.63
CA THR A 29 -13.79 -5.17 -2.84
C THR A 29 -12.79 -6.31 -2.78
N VAL A 30 -12.34 -6.82 -3.92
CA VAL A 30 -11.40 -7.94 -3.99
C VAL A 30 -10.06 -7.47 -4.52
N LEU A 31 -9.00 -7.68 -3.74
CA LEU A 31 -7.63 -7.35 -4.12
C LEU A 31 -6.72 -8.56 -3.93
N ASP A 32 -6.03 -8.96 -5.00
CA ASP A 32 -5.15 -10.14 -5.03
C ASP A 32 -5.82 -11.42 -4.50
N GLY A 33 -7.10 -11.63 -4.84
CA GLY A 33 -7.89 -12.81 -4.42
C GLY A 33 -8.43 -12.75 -2.99
N VAL A 34 -8.21 -11.64 -2.28
CA VAL A 34 -8.70 -11.43 -0.91
C VAL A 34 -9.83 -10.42 -0.93
N SER A 35 -10.97 -10.79 -0.32
CA SER A 35 -12.09 -9.87 -0.08
C SER A 35 -11.79 -8.96 1.10
N TYR A 36 -12.06 -7.67 0.94
CA TYR A 36 -11.93 -6.62 1.94
C TYR A 36 -13.25 -5.91 2.12
N ALA A 37 -13.56 -5.51 3.34
CA ALA A 37 -14.73 -4.69 3.68
C ALA A 37 -14.30 -3.32 4.23
N ARG A 38 -15.26 -2.43 4.48
CA ARG A 38 -15.00 -1.12 5.12
C ARG A 38 -14.23 -1.23 6.45
N ALA A 39 -14.45 -2.30 7.21
CA ALA A 39 -13.72 -2.56 8.45
C ALA A 39 -12.20 -2.76 8.24
N ASP A 40 -11.77 -3.12 7.02
CA ASP A 40 -10.36 -3.28 6.65
C ASP A 40 -9.71 -1.97 6.15
N LEU A 41 -10.44 -0.85 6.05
CA LEU A 41 -9.92 0.39 5.46
C LEU A 41 -8.61 0.85 6.11
N VAL A 42 -8.51 0.82 7.44
CA VAL A 42 -7.28 1.19 8.16
C VAL A 42 -6.09 0.36 7.67
N ARG A 43 -6.29 -0.95 7.46
CA ARG A 43 -5.26 -1.84 6.94
C ARG A 43 -4.92 -1.51 5.48
N LEU A 44 -5.93 -1.32 4.64
CA LEU A 44 -5.72 -0.99 3.22
C LEU A 44 -4.94 0.32 3.05
N TYR A 45 -5.25 1.33 3.86
CA TYR A 45 -4.54 2.61 3.92
C TYR A 45 -3.06 2.43 4.28
N GLU A 46 -2.77 1.63 5.30
CA GLU A 46 -1.38 1.37 5.71
C GLU A 46 -0.61 0.54 4.66
N ASP A 47 -1.26 -0.44 4.02
CA ASP A 47 -0.67 -1.23 2.94
C ASP A 47 -0.39 -0.36 1.70
N ARG A 48 -1.31 0.56 1.34
CA ARG A 48 -1.11 1.57 0.29
C ARG A 48 0.12 2.43 0.60
N ASP A 49 0.16 3.02 1.79
CA ASP A 49 1.22 3.93 2.20
C ASP A 49 2.58 3.21 2.26
N TRP A 50 2.61 1.94 2.66
CA TRP A 50 3.79 1.08 2.56
C TRP A 50 4.29 0.97 1.12
N PHE A 51 3.42 0.65 0.16
CA PHE A 51 3.81 0.52 -1.24
C PHE A 51 4.26 1.87 -1.85
N MET A 52 3.64 2.98 -1.45
CA MET A 52 4.08 4.31 -1.86
C MET A 52 5.51 4.61 -1.41
N LEU A 53 5.84 4.31 -0.15
CA LEU A 53 7.19 4.52 0.38
C LEU A 53 8.23 3.65 -0.33
N LYS A 54 7.90 2.36 -0.57
CA LYS A 54 8.79 1.46 -1.33
C LYS A 54 9.05 1.98 -2.74
N ALA A 55 8.02 2.47 -3.42
CA ALA A 55 8.17 3.07 -4.75
C ALA A 55 9.04 4.33 -4.70
N ALA A 56 8.81 5.21 -3.73
CA ALA A 56 9.60 6.44 -3.57
C ALA A 56 11.09 6.13 -3.32
N ILE A 57 11.39 5.21 -2.41
CA ILE A 57 12.76 4.78 -2.11
C ILE A 57 13.41 4.21 -3.37
N GLU A 58 12.77 3.25 -4.05
CA GLU A 58 13.29 2.61 -5.26
C GLU A 58 13.62 3.63 -6.35
N MET A 59 12.73 4.61 -6.56
CA MET A 59 12.90 5.62 -7.61
C MET A 59 13.98 6.65 -7.27
N ILE A 60 14.09 7.04 -6.00
CA ILE A 60 15.12 7.98 -5.52
C ILE A 60 16.50 7.30 -5.50
N GLU A 61 16.59 6.06 -5.01
CA GLU A 61 17.81 5.23 -5.08
C GLU A 61 18.23 4.99 -6.54
N GLY A 62 17.26 4.86 -7.46
CA GLY A 62 17.47 4.79 -8.90
C GLY A 62 17.97 6.10 -9.54
N GLY A 63 18.15 7.17 -8.76
CA GLY A 63 18.78 8.42 -9.19
C GLY A 63 17.83 9.61 -9.36
N LEU A 64 16.53 9.46 -9.07
CA LEU A 64 15.62 10.61 -9.11
C LEU A 64 15.84 11.55 -7.92
N GLN A 65 15.77 12.85 -8.18
CA GLN A 65 15.81 13.89 -7.14
C GLN A 65 14.46 14.02 -6.41
N SER A 66 13.36 13.76 -7.13
CA SER A 66 12.00 13.80 -6.60
C SER A 66 11.13 12.78 -7.32
N TYR A 67 10.16 12.22 -6.60
CA TYR A 67 9.18 11.28 -7.14
C TYR A 67 7.78 11.62 -6.62
N THR A 68 6.80 11.72 -7.52
CA THR A 68 5.40 12.01 -7.16
C THR A 68 4.54 10.80 -7.43
N LEU A 69 3.73 10.40 -6.44
CA LEU A 69 2.82 9.27 -6.52
C LEU A 69 1.55 9.56 -5.71
N LEU A 70 0.37 9.32 -6.31
CA LEU A 70 -0.95 9.53 -5.69
C LEU A 70 -1.09 10.90 -5.00
N GLY A 71 -0.61 11.96 -5.66
CA GLY A 71 -0.65 13.33 -5.16
C GLY A 71 0.36 13.67 -4.06
N ARG A 72 1.20 12.72 -3.62
CA ARG A 72 2.30 12.96 -2.67
C ARG A 72 3.63 13.04 -3.41
N THR A 73 4.45 14.04 -3.08
CA THR A 73 5.81 14.19 -3.60
C THR A 73 6.82 13.80 -2.52
N PHE A 74 7.81 13.01 -2.92
CA PHE A 74 8.91 12.56 -2.09
C PHE A 74 10.20 13.09 -2.69
N THR A 75 11.11 13.60 -1.86
CA THR A 75 12.39 14.14 -2.34
C THR A 75 13.55 13.31 -1.83
N ARG A 76 14.69 13.41 -2.52
CA ARG A 76 15.93 12.78 -2.08
C ARG A 76 16.39 13.25 -0.70
N GLY A 77 16.06 14.49 -0.31
CA GLY A 77 16.35 15.01 1.03
C GLY A 77 15.62 14.24 2.14
N ASP A 78 14.49 13.62 1.82
CA ASP A 78 13.66 12.89 2.79
C ASP A 78 14.09 11.43 2.97
N LEU A 79 15.09 10.95 2.23
CA LEU A 79 15.37 9.51 2.08
C LEU A 79 15.58 8.80 3.44
N GLN A 80 16.26 9.45 4.40
CA GLN A 80 16.43 8.90 5.74
C GLN A 80 15.08 8.71 6.46
N VAL A 81 14.21 9.73 6.41
CA VAL A 81 12.87 9.70 7.00
C VAL A 81 12.02 8.61 6.33
N LEU A 82 12.15 8.43 5.02
CA LEU A 82 11.44 7.37 4.28
C LEU A 82 11.84 5.97 4.78
N TYR A 83 13.13 5.70 5.03
CA TYR A 83 13.56 4.42 5.61
C TYR A 83 13.09 4.22 7.04
N GLU A 84 13.08 5.27 7.87
CA GLU A 84 12.57 5.17 9.24
C GLU A 84 11.09 4.81 9.24
N ARG A 85 10.32 5.47 8.37
CA ARG A 85 8.90 5.17 8.19
C ARG A 85 8.66 3.79 7.61
N GLU A 86 9.49 3.35 6.66
CA GLU A 86 9.51 1.97 6.16
C GLU A 86 9.71 0.99 7.34
N LYS A 87 10.76 1.16 8.15
CA LYS A 87 11.02 0.27 9.30
C LYS A 87 9.83 0.19 10.25
N GLU A 88 9.19 1.33 10.53
CA GLU A 88 8.01 1.38 11.39
C GLU A 88 6.82 0.60 10.80
N LEU A 89 6.47 0.86 9.54
CA LEU A 89 5.36 0.18 8.86
C LEU A 89 5.63 -1.32 8.72
N ARG A 90 6.87 -1.72 8.41
CA ARG A 90 7.28 -3.13 8.39
C ARG A 90 7.02 -3.81 9.73
N ARG A 91 7.40 -3.17 10.85
CA ARG A 91 7.14 -3.70 12.21
C ARG A 91 5.65 -3.80 12.50
N ARG A 92 4.86 -2.78 12.15
CA ARG A 92 3.39 -2.79 12.31
C ARG A 92 2.74 -3.92 11.50
N ARG A 93 3.20 -4.17 10.27
CA ARG A 93 2.70 -5.27 9.42
C ARG A 93 3.09 -6.63 9.97
N ALA A 94 4.34 -6.81 10.42
CA ALA A 94 4.79 -8.06 11.03
C ALA A 94 4.01 -8.43 12.30
N ARG A 95 3.75 -7.45 13.18
CA ARG A 95 2.91 -7.66 14.38
C ARG A 95 1.50 -8.13 14.04
N ARG A 96 0.92 -7.62 12.96
CA ARG A 96 -0.41 -8.05 12.49
C ARG A 96 -0.41 -9.44 11.87
N ALA A 97 0.60 -9.77 11.08
CA ALA A 97 0.75 -11.11 10.53
C ALA A 97 0.83 -12.18 11.64
N MET A 98 1.48 -11.86 12.76
CA MET A 98 1.57 -12.75 13.93
C MET A 98 0.30 -12.75 14.81
N GLY A 99 -0.45 -11.65 14.85
CA GLY A 99 -1.74 -11.57 15.57
C GLY A 99 -2.95 -12.05 14.78
N GLY A 100 -2.77 -12.47 13.53
CA GLY A 100 -3.81 -12.69 12.52
C GLY A 100 -4.35 -14.12 12.39
N SER A 101 -4.11 -15.02 13.34
CA SER A 101 -4.66 -16.40 13.30
C SER A 101 -6.15 -16.50 13.68
N ARG A 102 -6.91 -15.40 13.64
CA ARG A 102 -8.37 -15.43 13.78
C ARG A 102 -9.03 -15.18 12.43
N THR A 103 -9.30 -16.30 11.76
CA THR A 103 -10.49 -16.54 10.94
C THR A 103 -10.78 -15.48 9.87
N ARG A 104 -10.12 -15.59 8.72
CA ARG A 104 -10.75 -15.17 7.46
C ARG A 104 -11.45 -16.41 6.89
N GLU A 105 -12.72 -16.54 7.24
CA GLU A 105 -13.64 -17.51 6.62
C GLU A 105 -13.53 -17.38 5.11
N ILE A 106 -13.13 -18.48 4.48
CA ILE A 106 -13.28 -18.68 3.05
C ILE A 106 -14.79 -18.78 2.85
N VAL A 107 -15.44 -17.72 2.38
CA VAL A 107 -16.86 -17.77 2.01
C VAL A 107 -16.96 -18.66 0.76
N PRO A 108 -17.62 -19.83 0.83
CA PRO A 108 -17.88 -20.63 -0.37
C PRO A 108 -18.91 -19.89 -1.23
N LEU A 109 -18.59 -19.70 -2.50
CA LEU A 109 -19.57 -19.30 -3.51
C LEU A 109 -20.58 -20.45 -3.65
N ALA A 110 -21.84 -20.18 -3.30
CA ALA A 110 -22.98 -21.07 -3.54
C ALA A 110 -23.35 -21.09 -5.03
#